data_AF-A0A8T4T9P0-F1
#
_entry.id   AF-A0A8T4T9P0-F1
#
_cell.length_a   1.000
_cell.length_b   1.000
_cell.length_c   1.000
_cell.angle_alpha   90.00
_cell.angle_beta   90.00
_cell.angle_gamma   90.00
#
_symmetry.space_group_name_H-M   'P 1'
#
loop_
_entity.id
_entity.type
_entity.pdbx_description
1 polymer ?
#
loop_
_entity_poly.entity_id
_entity_poly.type
_entity_poly.pdbx_seq_one_letter_code
_entity_poly.pdbx_strand_id
1 'polypeptide(L)'
;MIHSILVSFILVFFLPGFLIASMTFKNLKLIERIAIGICLSIAISFIISIILGLLKITNNSYGFTPYNYSWIISIITVILAIIYTFRKSRK
;
A
#
# COMPACT_ATOMS: atom_id res chain seq x y z
N MET A 1 3.49 20.36 10.80
CA MET A 1 2.97 19.06 11.32
C MET A 1 1.88 18.47 10.42
N ILE A 2 0.81 19.20 10.10
CA ILE A 2 -0.31 18.70 9.26
C ILE A 2 0.11 18.31 7.83
N HIS A 3 1.02 19.07 7.21
CA HIS A 3 1.50 18.77 5.85
C HIS A 3 2.27 17.44 5.79
N SER A 4 3.08 17.13 6.80
CA SER A 4 3.84 15.88 6.87
C SER A 4 2.90 14.67 6.99
N ILE A 5 1.82 14.79 7.76
CA ILE A 5 0.82 13.72 7.97
C ILE A 5 0.07 13.43 6.67
N LEU A 6 -0.34 14.47 5.92
CA LEU A 6 -1.02 14.31 4.63
C LEU A 6 -0.13 13.61 3.60
N VAL A 7 1.15 14.00 3.53
CA VAL A 7 2.13 13.39 2.62
C VAL A 7 2.35 11.92 2.97
N SER A 8 2.54 11.61 4.26
CA SER A 8 2.66 10.23 4.73
C SER A 8 1.39 9.42 4.47
N PHE A 9 0.21 10.02 4.65
CA PHE A 9 -1.06 9.36 4.38
C PHE A 9 -1.20 8.97 2.91
N ILE A 10 -0.89 9.89 1.99
CA ILE A 10 -0.95 9.61 0.55
C ILE A 10 0.10 8.55 0.15
N LEU A 11 1.33 8.66 0.66
CA LEU A 11 2.40 7.71 0.35
C LEU A 11 2.07 6.29 0.84
N VAL A 12 1.54 6.16 2.05
CA VAL A 12 1.27 4.87 2.69
C VAL A 12 -0.05 4.29 2.22
N PHE A 13 -1.11 5.10 2.14
CA PHE A 13 -2.47 4.61 1.89
C PHE A 13 -2.97 4.80 0.46
N PHE A 14 -2.28 5.53 -0.43
CA PHE A 14 -2.73 5.67 -1.82
C PHE A 14 -1.76 5.03 -2.81
N LEU A 15 -0.46 5.21 -2.60
CA LEU A 15 0.57 4.75 -3.52
C LEU A 15 0.59 3.23 -3.78
N PRO A 16 0.46 2.32 -2.80
CA PRO A 16 0.52 0.88 -3.07
C PRO A 16 -0.63 0.41 -3.96
N GLY A 17 -1.87 0.83 -3.67
CA GLY A 17 -3.03 0.49 -4.50
C GLY A 17 -2.94 1.10 -5.90
N PHE A 18 -2.48 2.34 -6.02
CA PHE A 18 -2.28 2.99 -7.32
C PHE A 18 -1.19 2.32 -8.17
N LEU A 19 -0.10 1.85 -7.56
CA LEU A 19 0.96 1.12 -8.25
C LEU A 19 0.44 -0.21 -8.79
N ILE A 20 -0.32 -0.97 -8.00
CA ILE A 20 -0.96 -2.21 -8.46
C ILE A 20 -1.95 -1.92 -9.58
N ALA A 21 -2.82 -0.92 -9.43
CA ALA A 21 -3.75 -0.52 -10.46
C ALA A 21 -3.03 -0.16 -11.77
N SER A 22 -1.90 0.53 -11.68
CA SER A 22 -1.07 0.91 -12.82
C SER A 22 -0.34 -0.24 -13.50
N MET A 23 0.03 -1.28 -12.74
CA MET A 23 0.63 -2.49 -13.30
C MET A 23 -0.38 -3.38 -14.00
N THR A 24 -1.57 -3.52 -13.41
CA THR A 24 -2.60 -4.47 -13.85
C THR A 24 -3.49 -3.88 -14.94
N PHE A 25 -3.93 -2.63 -14.78
CA PHE A 25 -4.92 -2.00 -15.66
C PHE A 25 -4.30 -0.92 -16.56
N LYS A 26 -3.51 -1.36 -17.54
CA LYS A 26 -2.78 -0.45 -18.45
C LYS A 26 -3.67 0.32 -19.44
N ASN A 27 -4.86 -0.18 -19.72
CA ASN A 27 -5.77 0.38 -20.74
C ASN A 27 -6.85 1.31 -20.14
N LEU A 28 -6.92 1.45 -18.82
CA LEU A 28 -7.89 2.34 -18.17
C LEU A 28 -7.43 3.79 -18.20
N LYS A 29 -8.39 4.70 -18.25
CA LYS A 29 -8.14 6.15 -18.13
C LYS A 29 -7.52 6.45 -16.78
N LEU A 30 -6.74 7.53 -16.70
CA LEU A 30 -6.02 7.92 -15.48
C LEU A 30 -6.95 8.02 -14.26
N ILE A 31 -8.15 8.61 -14.44
CA ILE A 31 -9.16 8.78 -13.39
C ILE A 31 -9.69 7.44 -12.87
N GLU A 32 -10.01 6.51 -13.77
CA GLU A 32 -10.48 5.16 -13.40
C GLU A 32 -9.39 4.39 -12.64
N ARG A 33 -8.13 4.57 -13.06
CA ARG A 33 -6.97 3.96 -12.41
C ARG A 33 -6.70 4.53 -11.02
N ILE A 34 -6.95 5.82 -10.82
CA ILE A 34 -6.90 6.47 -9.50
C ILE A 34 -8.00 5.91 -8.60
N ALA A 35 -9.24 5.82 -9.09
CA ALA A 35 -10.38 5.28 -8.33
C ALA A 35 -10.14 3.82 -7.92
N ILE A 36 -9.69 2.97 -8.85
CA ILE A 36 -9.33 1.58 -8.58
C ILE A 36 -8.12 1.49 -7.62
N GLY A 37 -7.16 2.41 -7.76
CA GLY A 37 -6.01 2.52 -6.87
C GLY A 37 -6.41 2.77 -5.41
N ILE A 38 -7.37 3.69 -5.19
CA ILE A 38 -7.91 3.96 -3.84
C ILE A 38 -8.60 2.71 -3.28
N CYS A 39 -9.48 2.07 -4.06
CA CYS A 39 -10.17 0.87 -3.62
C CYS A 39 -9.20 -0.28 -3.30
N LEU A 40 -8.18 -0.49 -4.15
CA LEU A 40 -7.13 -1.49 -3.92
C LEU A 40 -6.34 -1.19 -2.66
N SER A 41 -5.98 0.06 -2.44
CA SER A 41 -5.27 0.47 -1.24
C SER A 41 -6.05 0.17 0.05
N ILE A 42 -7.36 0.44 0.05
CA ILE A 42 -8.24 0.09 1.17
C ILE A 42 -8.30 -1.43 1.35
N ALA A 43 -8.45 -2.18 0.26
CA ALA A 43 -8.48 -3.64 0.31
C ALA A 43 -7.18 -4.23 0.86
N ILE A 44 -6.02 -3.74 0.39
CA ILE A 44 -4.69 -4.14 0.89
C ILE A 44 -4.55 -3.81 2.37
N SER A 45 -4.97 -2.61 2.77
CA SER A 45 -4.94 -2.16 4.16
C SER A 45 -5.79 -3.07 5.07
N PHE A 46 -6.96 -3.48 4.61
CA PHE A 46 -7.86 -4.39 5.31
C PHE A 46 -7.28 -5.80 5.42
N ILE A 47 -6.74 -6.33 4.31
CA ILE A 47 -6.09 -7.65 4.26
C ILE A 47 -4.88 -7.68 5.20
N ILE A 48 -4.01 -6.67 5.19
CA ILE A 48 -2.85 -6.58 6.09
C ILE A 48 -3.32 -6.54 7.54
N SER A 49 -4.39 -5.80 7.85
CA SER A 49 -4.94 -5.73 9.21
C SER A 49 -5.45 -7.09 9.68
N ILE A 50 -6.16 -7.84 8.81
CA ILE A 50 -6.62 -9.20 9.11
C ILE A 50 -5.44 -10.15 9.32
N ILE A 51 -4.45 -10.14 8.41
CA ILE A 51 -3.27 -11.01 8.50
C ILE A 51 -2.50 -10.73 9.80
N LEU A 52 -2.32 -9.47 10.16
CA LEU A 52 -1.65 -9.08 11.39
C LEU A 52 -2.44 -9.46 12.64
N GLY A 53 -3.77 -9.42 12.61
CA GLY A 53 -4.62 -9.90 13.70
C GLY A 53 -4.60 -11.43 13.87
N LEU A 54 -4.38 -12.17 12.77
CA LEU A 54 -4.28 -13.64 12.79
C LEU A 54 -2.88 -14.15 13.17
N LEU A 55 -1.83 -13.39 12.90
CA LEU A 55 -0.46 -13.75 13.24
C LEU A 55 -0.25 -13.70 14.76
N LYS A 56 0.03 -14.84 15.39
CA LYS A 56 0.37 -14.93 16.84
C LYS A 56 1.55 -14.04 17.28
N ILE A 57 2.37 -13.56 16.33
CA ILE A 57 3.48 -12.60 16.55
C ILE A 57 2.99 -11.26 17.13
N THR A 58 1.76 -10.83 16.82
CA THR A 58 1.18 -9.59 17.40
C THR A 58 0.48 -9.85 18.73
N ASN A 59 0.14 -11.10 19.06
CA ASN A 59 -0.52 -11.48 20.30
C ASN A 59 0.45 -11.76 21.47
N ASN A 60 1.70 -12.13 21.19
CA ASN A 60 2.73 -12.29 22.24
C ASN A 60 3.63 -11.05 22.31
N SER A 61 3.39 -10.24 23.35
CA SER A 61 4.28 -9.22 23.91
C SER A 61 4.60 -7.95 23.10
N TYR A 62 4.32 -7.87 21.80
CA TYR A 62 4.59 -6.66 20.99
C TYR A 62 3.38 -5.97 20.35
N GLY A 63 2.19 -6.54 20.40
CA GLY A 63 0.93 -5.88 20.06
C GLY A 63 0.77 -5.45 18.60
N PHE A 64 -0.49 -5.34 18.15
CA PHE A 64 -0.81 -4.59 16.94
C PHE A 64 -0.62 -3.09 17.23
N THR A 65 0.55 -2.55 16.89
CA THR A 65 0.82 -1.11 17.02
C THR A 65 0.67 -0.39 15.67
N PRO A 66 0.19 0.86 15.65
CA PRO A 66 0.15 1.69 14.45
C PRO A 66 1.53 1.85 13.78
N TYR A 67 2.60 1.75 14.57
CA TYR A 67 3.99 1.76 14.08
C TYR A 67 4.32 0.53 13.24
N ASN A 68 3.98 -0.67 13.69
CA ASN A 68 4.23 -1.91 12.95
C ASN A 68 3.44 -1.93 11.62
N TYR A 69 2.20 -1.46 11.67
CA TYR A 69 1.32 -1.39 10.50
C TYR A 69 1.85 -0.43 9.43
N SER A 70 2.24 0.78 9.83
CA SER A 70 2.79 1.79 8.91
C SER A 70 4.13 1.36 8.31
N TRP A 71 4.98 0.67 9.09
CA TRP A 71 6.21 0.05 8.59
C TRP A 71 5.96 -1.00 7.51
N ILE A 72 5.02 -1.93 7.75
CA ILE A 72 4.69 -2.99 6.81
C ILE A 72 4.16 -2.42 5.49
N ILE A 73 3.25 -1.44 5.56
CA ILE A 73 2.72 -0.80 4.35
C ILE A 73 3.81 -0.03 3.61
N SER A 74 4.71 0.66 4.32
CA SER A 74 5.84 1.36 3.70
C SER A 74 6.74 0.38 2.95
N ILE A 75 7.08 -0.77 3.54
CA ILE A 75 7.87 -1.83 2.88
C ILE A 75 7.17 -2.35 1.63
N ILE A 76 5.87 -2.68 1.74
CA ILE A 76 5.08 -3.17 0.60
C ILE A 76 5.06 -2.14 -0.54
N THR A 77 4.92 -0.87 -0.20
CA THR A 77 4.90 0.24 -1.17
C THR A 77 6.25 0.36 -1.90
N VAL A 78 7.37 0.27 -1.17
CA VAL A 78 8.72 0.30 -1.76
C VAL A 78 8.94 -0.90 -2.69
N ILE A 79 8.53 -2.10 -2.27
CA ILE A 79 8.63 -3.32 -3.09
C ILE A 79 7.81 -3.15 -4.39
N LEU A 80 6.57 -2.68 -4.30
CA LEU A 80 5.73 -2.41 -5.47
C LEU A 80 6.33 -1.35 -6.39
N ALA A 81 6.94 -0.30 -5.84
CA ALA A 81 7.60 0.74 -6.63
C ALA A 81 8.81 0.16 -7.40
N ILE A 82 9.62 -0.68 -6.76
CA ILE A 82 10.75 -1.37 -7.40
C ILE A 82 10.26 -2.29 -8.53
N ILE A 83 9.21 -3.08 -8.28
CA ILE A 83 8.62 -3.95 -9.30
C ILE A 83 8.08 -3.12 -10.48
N TYR A 84 7.48 -1.95 -10.19
CA TYR A 84 6.98 -1.05 -11.23
C TYR A 84 8.09 -0.55 -12.15
N THR A 85 9.19 -0.05 -11.58
CA THR A 85 10.31 0.48 -12.35
C THR A 85 10.98 -0.62 -13.18
N PHE A 86 11.21 -1.81 -12.61
CA PHE A 86 11.74 -2.95 -13.37
C PHE A 86 10.83 -3.39 -14.52
N ARG A 87 9.50 -3.41 -14.32
CA ARG A 87 8.55 -3.75 -15.39
C ARG A 87 8.47 -2.67 -16.47
N LYS A 88 8.70 -1.40 -16.12
CA LYS A 88 8.73 -0.29 -17.06
C LYS A 88 9.98 -0.33 -17.93
N SER A 89 11.15 -0.63 -17.36
CA SER A 89 12.42 -0.70 -18.12
C SER A 89 12.54 -1.90 -19.06
N ARG A 90 11.71 -2.94 -18.90
CA ARG A 90 11.66 -4.10 -19.82
C ARG A 90 10.65 -3.94 -20.97
N LYS A 91 9.88 -2.85 -21.00
CA LYS A 91 8.91 -2.54 -22.04
C LYS A 91 9.45 -1.44 -22.95
#